data_AF-A0A7S0LS04-F1
#
_entry.id   AF-A0A7S0LS04-F1
#
_cell.length_a   1.000
_cell.length_b   1.000
_cell.length_c   1.000
_cell.angle_alpha   90.00
_cell.angle_beta   90.00
_cell.angle_gamma   90.00
#
_symmetry.space_group_name_H-M   'P 1'
#
loop_
_entity.id
_entity.type
_entity.pdbx_description
1 polymer ?
#
loop_
_entity_poly.entity_id
_entity_poly.type
_entity_poly.pdbx_seq_one_letter_code
_entity_poly.pdbx_strand_id
1 'polypeptide(L)'
;GAPAGRGGGPPAEVNWDDDDGGAATAIEVQWGDDDGSTGGGGGVDWGDEGSGVAEIDWGEIIEVEAGGEGAAPEEVRLLEVFEQADNRATLLDDLYELLAFMDQRGEEHGGGVEGMPLHLQLDCAEISSFRESLRSICDTLDSEHARHLLQLQASERYLERQAASLRQMLTHADKMAALADGLHTRHSELLLTIKGAYPRYEAAAARAKQVKLELESALSTKHFAGRRINLMGIDV
;
A
#
# COMPACT_ATOMS: atom_id res chain seq x y z
N GLY A 1 28.61 -42.49 -16.81
CA GLY A 1 28.52 -41.87 -18.14
C GLY A 1 27.19 -41.15 -18.23
N ALA A 2 27.23 -39.84 -18.46
CA ALA A 2 26.07 -38.95 -18.53
C ALA A 2 25.11 -39.28 -19.68
N PRO A 3 23.90 -38.70 -19.66
CA PRO A 3 23.36 -38.13 -20.89
C PRO A 3 23.14 -36.61 -20.80
N ALA A 4 23.62 -35.92 -21.84
CA ALA A 4 23.33 -34.56 -22.25
C ALA A 4 21.80 -34.33 -22.34
N GLY A 5 21.23 -33.17 -21.99
CA GLY A 5 21.65 -31.83 -22.40
C GLY A 5 20.70 -31.34 -23.50
N ARG A 6 19.44 -31.04 -23.16
CA ARG A 6 18.49 -30.33 -24.03
C ARG A 6 18.42 -28.89 -23.53
N GLY A 7 18.91 -27.96 -24.34
CA GLY A 7 18.85 -26.53 -24.09
C GLY A 7 17.41 -26.02 -24.20
N GLY A 8 16.87 -25.58 -23.07
CA GLY A 8 15.81 -24.59 -23.03
C GLY A 8 16.48 -23.23 -22.85
N GLY A 9 16.33 -22.34 -23.84
CA GLY A 9 16.76 -20.95 -23.68
C GLY A 9 15.94 -20.26 -22.59
N PRO A 10 16.52 -19.32 -21.83
CA PRO A 10 15.81 -18.63 -20.77
C PRO A 10 14.70 -17.72 -21.35
N PRO A 11 13.57 -17.53 -20.65
CA PRO A 11 12.63 -16.48 -21.00
C PRO A 11 13.31 -15.11 -20.87
N ALA A 12 13.01 -14.23 -21.82
CA ALA A 12 13.57 -12.89 -21.91
C ALA A 12 13.50 -12.13 -20.57
N GLU A 13 14.66 -11.64 -20.13
CA GLU A 13 14.79 -10.71 -19.03
C GLU A 13 14.11 -9.39 -19.43
N VAL A 14 13.24 -8.89 -18.56
CA VAL A 14 12.67 -7.54 -18.68
C VAL A 14 13.76 -6.57 -18.24
N ASN A 15 14.32 -5.83 -19.20
CA ASN A 15 15.24 -4.73 -18.96
C ASN A 15 14.46 -3.51 -18.44
N TRP A 16 14.85 -3.00 -17.28
CA TRP A 16 14.28 -1.80 -16.66
C TRP A 16 15.20 -0.57 -16.77
N ASP A 17 16.28 -0.64 -17.55
CA ASP A 17 17.17 0.51 -17.80
C ASP A 17 16.77 1.26 -19.06
N ASP A 18 15.66 2.00 -18.97
CA ASP A 18 15.38 3.14 -19.85
C ASP A 18 14.57 4.17 -19.03
N ASP A 19 15.27 5.03 -18.28
CA ASP A 19 14.80 6.40 -18.08
C ASP A 19 15.97 7.38 -18.10
N ASP A 20 15.70 8.47 -18.79
CA ASP A 20 16.61 9.33 -19.50
C ASP A 20 17.27 10.35 -18.56
N GLY A 21 18.50 10.75 -18.90
CA GLY A 21 19.28 11.70 -18.14
C GLY A 21 18.66 13.10 -18.13
N GLY A 22 18.05 13.47 -17.00
CA GLY A 22 17.68 14.85 -16.67
C GLY A 22 18.68 15.46 -15.69
N ALA A 23 19.55 16.33 -16.19
CA ALA A 23 20.55 17.05 -15.40
C ALA A 23 19.92 17.85 -14.25
N ALA A 24 20.22 17.47 -13.00
CA ALA A 24 19.97 18.31 -11.84
C ALA A 24 20.98 19.46 -11.84
N THR A 25 20.59 20.61 -12.39
CA THR A 25 21.30 21.87 -12.13
C THR A 25 21.09 22.22 -10.66
N ALA A 26 22.19 22.26 -9.91
CA ALA A 26 22.22 22.77 -8.55
C ALA A 26 21.59 24.17 -8.49
N ILE A 27 20.52 24.31 -7.72
CA ILE A 27 20.01 25.62 -7.32
C ILE A 27 20.88 26.05 -6.14
N GLU A 28 21.89 26.87 -6.43
CA GLU A 28 22.68 27.57 -5.41
C GLU A 28 21.80 28.64 -4.78
N VAL A 29 21.40 28.43 -3.52
CA VAL A 29 20.68 29.45 -2.74
C VAL A 29 21.69 30.50 -2.30
N GLN A 30 21.61 31.66 -2.95
CA GLN A 30 22.41 32.83 -2.66
C GLN A 30 21.83 33.57 -1.44
N TRP A 31 22.43 33.35 -0.27
CA TRP A 31 22.16 34.15 0.92
C TRP A 31 22.77 35.54 0.72
N GLY A 32 21.92 36.49 0.34
CA GLY A 32 22.29 37.90 0.30
C GLY A 32 22.60 38.41 1.70
N ASP A 33 23.76 39.06 1.81
CA ASP A 33 24.08 40.00 2.88
C ASP A 33 22.93 41.00 3.05
N ASP A 34 22.48 41.20 4.30
CA ASP A 34 21.97 42.51 4.69
C ASP A 34 22.62 42.95 6.01
N ASP A 35 23.04 44.20 5.95
CA ASP A 35 23.81 45.01 6.87
C ASP A 35 23.01 45.33 8.13
N GLY A 36 23.73 45.55 9.23
CA GLY A 36 23.18 45.66 10.56
C GLY A 36 22.34 46.91 10.82
N SER A 37 21.49 46.77 11.83
CA SER A 37 21.08 47.89 12.67
C SER A 37 21.03 47.43 14.12
N THR A 38 21.96 47.99 14.89
CA THR A 38 22.04 47.90 16.35
C THR A 38 21.10 48.91 16.99
N GLY A 39 20.39 48.48 18.04
CA GLY A 39 19.99 49.37 19.14
C GLY A 39 18.49 49.46 19.44
N GLY A 40 18.11 49.04 20.65
CA GLY A 40 16.78 49.31 21.20
C GLY A 40 16.51 48.51 22.47
N GLY A 41 17.23 48.81 23.56
CA GLY A 41 16.95 48.22 24.87
C GLY A 41 15.59 48.66 25.42
N GLY A 42 14.72 47.70 25.67
CA GLY A 42 13.54 47.81 26.51
C GLY A 42 13.50 46.59 27.41
N GLY A 43 13.78 46.78 28.70
CA GLY A 43 13.75 45.70 29.68
C GLY A 43 12.34 45.13 29.82
N VAL A 44 12.21 43.82 29.63
CA VAL A 44 10.99 43.07 29.92
C VAL A 44 10.96 42.79 31.41
N ASP A 45 9.96 43.33 32.10
CA ASP A 45 9.69 43.16 33.52
C ASP A 45 8.98 41.81 33.74
N TRP A 46 9.71 40.83 34.27
CA TRP A 46 9.18 39.51 34.62
C TRP A 46 8.65 39.52 36.05
N GLY A 47 7.57 40.29 36.25
CA GLY A 47 6.84 40.35 37.52
C GLY A 47 6.32 38.97 37.93
N ASP A 48 6.91 38.47 39.01
CA ASP A 48 6.49 37.31 39.81
C ASP A 48 5.22 37.64 40.60
N GLU A 49 4.08 37.03 40.26
CA GLU A 49 3.01 36.75 41.22
C GLU A 49 2.27 35.44 40.87
N GLY A 50 2.36 34.46 41.76
CA GLY A 50 1.20 33.63 42.10
C GLY A 50 1.06 32.28 41.40
N SER A 51 1.63 31.25 42.03
CA SER A 51 1.28 29.85 41.83
C SER A 51 -0.23 29.60 41.95
N GLY A 52 -0.86 29.28 40.81
CA GLY A 52 -2.18 28.70 40.71
C GLY A 52 -2.21 27.86 39.43
N VAL A 53 -2.34 26.54 39.55
CA VAL A 53 -2.58 25.66 38.41
C VAL A 53 -3.97 26.00 37.88
N ALA A 54 -4.02 26.94 36.95
CA ALA A 54 -5.20 27.22 36.16
C ALA A 54 -5.40 26.04 35.19
N GLU A 55 -6.62 25.51 35.18
CA GLU A 55 -7.11 24.62 34.14
C GLU A 55 -6.85 25.28 32.79
N ILE A 56 -6.00 24.66 31.97
CA ILE A 56 -5.60 25.19 30.67
C ILE A 56 -6.84 25.15 29.78
N ASP A 57 -7.46 26.31 29.58
CA ASP A 57 -8.52 26.50 28.60
C ASP A 57 -7.91 26.51 27.21
N TRP A 58 -7.94 25.36 26.53
CA TRP A 58 -7.42 25.19 25.18
C TRP A 58 -8.11 26.08 24.13
N GLY A 59 -9.21 26.77 24.48
CA GLY A 59 -9.87 27.73 23.61
C GLY A 59 -9.08 29.01 23.35
N GLU A 60 -8.18 29.42 24.26
CA GLU A 60 -7.45 30.69 24.16
C GLU A 60 -6.04 30.53 23.55
N ILE A 61 -5.49 29.32 23.52
CA ILE A 61 -4.07 29.08 23.18
C ILE A 61 -3.83 28.73 21.71
N ILE A 62 -4.86 28.30 20.98
CA ILE A 62 -4.72 27.98 19.54
C ILE A 62 -4.99 29.25 18.72
N GLU A 63 -4.03 30.16 18.67
CA GLU A 63 -3.98 31.17 17.60
C GLU A 63 -3.58 30.47 16.30
N VAL A 64 -4.57 30.06 15.50
CA VAL A 64 -4.34 29.73 14.09
C VAL A 64 -4.11 31.06 13.37
N GLU A 65 -2.85 31.50 13.27
CA GLU A 65 -2.48 32.59 12.36
C GLU A 65 -2.65 32.13 10.91
N ALA A 66 -3.90 32.14 10.44
CA ALA A 66 -4.18 32.23 9.02
C ALA A 66 -3.71 33.61 8.56
N GLY A 67 -2.51 33.69 7.97
CA GLY A 67 -1.93 34.92 7.43
C GLY A 67 -2.90 35.64 6.48
N GLY A 68 -3.63 36.62 7.02
CA GLY A 68 -4.70 37.31 6.35
C GLY A 68 -5.23 38.43 7.24
N GLU A 69 -4.79 39.65 6.94
CA GLU A 69 -5.09 40.87 7.67
C GLU A 69 -6.62 41.11 7.79
N GLY A 70 -7.15 41.02 9.00
CA GLY A 70 -8.41 41.67 9.40
C GLY A 70 -9.69 40.83 9.35
N ALA A 71 -9.92 40.02 10.38
CA ALA A 71 -11.21 39.86 11.05
C ALA A 71 -10.97 39.08 12.35
N ALA A 72 -11.52 39.54 13.48
CA ALA A 72 -11.55 38.74 14.70
C ALA A 72 -12.21 37.39 14.38
N PRO A 73 -11.63 36.24 14.78
CA PRO A 73 -12.19 34.95 14.42
C PRO A 73 -13.51 34.81 15.17
N GLU A 74 -14.62 34.77 14.44
CA GLU A 74 -15.80 34.05 14.93
C GLU A 74 -15.31 32.67 15.35
N GLU A 75 -15.64 32.22 16.56
CA GLU A 75 -15.22 30.93 17.12
C GLU A 75 -15.30 29.82 16.07
N VAL A 76 -14.17 29.52 15.41
CA VAL A 76 -14.12 28.52 14.35
C VAL A 76 -14.41 27.21 15.05
N ARG A 77 -15.60 26.66 14.80
CA ARG A 77 -16.00 25.44 15.48
C ARG A 77 -15.06 24.36 14.96
N LEU A 78 -14.50 23.54 15.84
CA LEU A 78 -13.61 22.41 15.47
C LEU A 78 -14.16 21.55 14.32
N LEU A 79 -15.49 21.48 14.17
CA LEU A 79 -16.14 20.78 13.06
C LEU A 79 -15.92 21.45 11.69
N GLU A 80 -15.86 22.77 11.63
CA GLU A 80 -15.64 23.56 10.41
C GLU A 80 -14.21 23.38 9.87
N VAL A 81 -13.24 23.17 10.76
CA VAL A 81 -11.86 22.77 10.40
C VAL A 81 -11.87 21.45 9.62
N PHE A 82 -12.73 20.51 10.00
CA PHE A 82 -12.84 19.21 9.33
C PHE A 82 -13.70 19.22 8.07
N GLU A 83 -14.43 20.29 7.77
CA GLU A 83 -15.25 20.38 6.54
C GLU A 83 -14.39 20.75 5.32
N GLN A 84 -13.45 21.69 5.49
CA GLN A 84 -12.57 22.16 4.42
C GLN A 84 -11.36 21.23 4.25
N ALA A 85 -11.03 20.87 3.02
CA ALA A 85 -9.92 19.96 2.73
C ALA A 85 -8.55 20.54 3.08
N ASP A 86 -8.38 21.84 2.87
CA ASP A 86 -7.12 22.53 3.10
C ASP A 86 -6.84 22.61 4.61
N ASN A 87 -7.84 23.00 5.42
CA ASN A 87 -7.70 23.05 6.88
C ASN A 87 -7.38 21.69 7.50
N ARG A 88 -7.96 20.60 6.96
CA ARG A 88 -7.62 19.23 7.40
C ARG A 88 -6.17 18.87 7.09
N ALA A 89 -5.67 19.28 5.93
CA ALA A 89 -4.28 19.02 5.54
C ALA A 89 -3.33 19.79 6.45
N THR A 90 -3.58 21.08 6.65
CA THR A 90 -2.79 21.93 7.57
C THR A 90 -2.78 21.36 8.98
N LEU A 91 -3.94 20.96 9.53
CA LEU A 91 -4.01 20.36 10.86
C LEU A 91 -3.22 19.05 10.96
N LEU A 92 -3.24 18.21 9.92
CA LEU A 92 -2.43 16.99 9.91
C LEU A 92 -0.93 17.30 9.81
N ASP A 93 -0.55 18.27 8.98
CA ASP A 93 0.84 18.71 8.85
C ASP A 93 1.38 19.26 10.18
N ASP A 94 0.60 20.11 10.87
CA ASP A 94 0.94 20.65 12.19
C ASP A 94 1.09 19.53 13.24
N LEU A 95 0.20 18.53 13.21
CA LEU A 95 0.29 17.37 14.12
C LEU A 95 1.51 16.49 13.83
N TYR A 96 1.89 16.32 12.57
CA TYR A 96 3.12 15.60 12.20
C TYR A 96 4.37 16.39 12.56
N GLU A 97 4.37 17.72 12.41
CA GLU A 97 5.46 18.58 12.86
C GLU A 97 5.63 18.51 14.38
N LEU A 98 4.53 18.58 15.13
CA LEU A 98 4.55 18.43 16.58
C LEU A 98 5.03 17.04 17.01
N LEU A 99 4.61 15.97 16.30
CA LEU A 99 5.09 14.61 16.54
C LEU A 99 6.61 14.51 16.30
N ALA A 100 7.11 15.08 15.20
CA ALA A 100 8.54 15.10 14.88
C ALA A 100 9.35 15.89 15.92
N PHE A 101 8.82 17.02 16.38
CA PHE A 101 9.40 17.78 17.49
C PHE A 101 9.47 16.93 18.77
N MET A 102 8.40 16.19 19.11
CA MET A 102 8.39 15.32 20.29
C MET A 102 9.33 14.13 20.17
N ASP A 103 9.50 13.57 18.97
CA ASP A 103 10.50 12.53 18.71
C ASP A 103 11.91 13.08 18.90
N GLN A 104 12.22 14.25 18.35
CA GLN A 104 13.51 14.92 18.55
C GLN A 104 13.76 15.21 20.04
N ARG A 105 12.76 15.75 20.77
CA ARG A 105 12.87 16.00 22.21
C ARG A 105 13.09 14.73 23.02
N GLY A 106 12.45 13.63 22.63
CA GLY A 106 12.65 12.32 23.26
C GLY A 106 14.07 11.78 23.09
N GLU A 107 14.69 12.02 21.94
CA GLU A 107 16.08 11.65 21.67
C GLU A 107 17.08 12.56 22.41
N GLU A 108 16.83 13.87 22.43
CA GLU A 108 17.66 14.87 23.11
C GLU A 108 17.69 14.69 24.63
N HIS A 109 16.58 14.26 25.26
CA HIS A 109 16.57 13.95 26.70
C HIS A 109 17.40 12.72 27.07
N GLY A 110 17.76 11.86 26.10
CA GLY A 110 18.78 10.82 26.28
C GLY A 110 20.21 11.36 26.38
N GLY A 111 20.43 12.63 25.99
CA GLY A 111 21.70 13.33 25.98
C GLY A 111 21.58 14.75 26.55
N GLY A 112 21.18 14.86 27.82
CA GLY A 112 21.21 16.08 28.66
C GLY A 112 21.33 17.42 27.94
N VAL A 113 20.20 18.12 27.74
CA VAL A 113 20.19 19.48 27.19
C VAL A 113 20.65 20.47 28.27
N GLU A 114 21.97 20.62 28.43
CA GLU A 114 22.56 21.66 29.26
C GLU A 114 22.19 23.05 28.70
N GLY A 115 21.45 23.84 29.49
CA GLY A 115 21.14 25.24 29.17
C GLY A 115 19.66 25.58 28.99
N MET A 116 18.74 24.61 29.04
CA MET A 116 17.32 24.90 28.94
C MET A 116 16.69 25.26 30.30
N PRO A 117 15.86 26.31 30.39
CA PRO A 117 15.17 26.68 31.63
C PRO A 117 14.38 25.52 32.22
N LEU A 118 14.38 25.41 33.56
CA LEU A 118 13.75 24.31 34.30
C LEU A 118 12.25 24.11 33.97
N HIS A 119 11.54 25.17 33.60
CA HIS A 119 10.11 25.11 33.23
C HIS A 119 9.86 24.53 31.83
N LEU A 120 10.90 24.39 31.00
CA LEU A 120 10.85 23.74 29.68
C LEU A 120 11.45 22.33 29.70
N GLN A 121 12.01 21.91 30.85
CA GLN A 121 12.45 20.53 31.05
C GLN A 121 11.23 19.66 31.31
N LEU A 122 10.65 19.13 30.24
CA LEU A 122 9.59 18.13 30.34
C LEU A 122 10.18 16.81 30.83
N ASP A 123 9.44 16.09 31.68
CA ASP A 123 9.86 14.77 32.12
C ASP A 123 9.83 13.78 30.95
N CYS A 124 10.81 12.88 30.85
CA CYS A 124 10.87 11.88 29.77
C CYS A 124 9.59 11.02 29.68
N ALA A 125 8.95 10.77 30.82
CA ALA A 125 7.68 10.05 30.89
C ALA A 125 6.54 10.85 30.23
N GLU A 126 6.48 12.16 30.48
CA GLU A 126 5.48 13.06 29.90
C GLU A 126 5.66 13.15 28.38
N ILE A 127 6.89 13.34 27.89
CA ILE A 127 7.20 13.34 26.45
C ILE A 127 6.78 12.03 25.79
N SER A 128 7.09 10.90 26.41
CA SER A 128 6.71 9.60 25.87
C SER A 128 5.19 9.43 25.76
N SER A 129 4.46 9.85 26.80
CA SER A 129 2.99 9.77 26.82
C SER A 129 2.33 10.72 25.81
N PHE A 130 2.87 11.94 25.65
CA PHE A 130 2.35 12.92 24.72
C PHE A 130 2.60 12.48 23.28
N ARG A 131 3.80 11.94 23.01
CA ARG A 131 4.13 11.33 21.72
C ARG A 131 3.20 10.16 21.38
N GLU A 132 2.96 9.24 22.31
CA GLU A 132 2.05 8.11 22.07
C GLU A 132 0.62 8.60 21.77
N SER A 133 0.17 9.63 22.48
CA SER A 133 -1.14 10.24 22.26
C SER A 133 -1.23 10.92 20.88
N LEU A 134 -0.23 11.72 20.50
CA LEU A 134 -0.15 12.36 19.18
C LEU A 134 -0.14 11.33 18.06
N ARG A 135 0.68 10.28 18.20
CA ARG A 135 0.75 9.20 17.21
C ARG A 135 -0.61 8.52 17.05
N SER A 136 -1.28 8.21 18.15
CA SER A 136 -2.64 7.64 18.13
C SER A 136 -3.62 8.58 17.40
N ILE A 137 -3.57 9.88 17.67
CA ILE A 137 -4.41 10.88 17.02
C ILE A 137 -4.13 10.92 15.51
N CYS A 138 -2.86 11.03 15.09
CA CYS A 138 -2.49 11.00 13.68
C CYS A 138 -2.95 9.72 12.98
N ASP A 139 -2.74 8.56 13.60
CA ASP A 139 -3.16 7.27 13.06
C ASP A 139 -4.69 7.20 12.89
N THR A 140 -5.45 7.77 13.84
CA THR A 140 -6.92 7.79 13.74
C THR A 140 -7.40 8.74 12.64
N LEU A 141 -6.82 9.94 12.53
CA LEU A 141 -7.23 10.96 11.56
C LEU A 141 -6.81 10.61 10.13
N ASP A 142 -5.63 10.01 9.94
CA ASP A 142 -5.16 9.56 8.62
C ASP A 142 -5.66 8.15 8.25
N SER A 143 -6.40 7.48 9.14
CA SER A 143 -7.02 6.21 8.80
C SER A 143 -7.93 6.34 7.57
N GLU A 144 -7.88 5.36 6.66
CA GLU A 144 -8.73 5.35 5.46
C GLU A 144 -10.22 5.49 5.82
N HIS A 145 -10.62 4.89 6.95
CA HIS A 145 -11.98 4.97 7.45
C HIS A 145 -12.35 6.41 7.85
N ALA A 146 -11.51 7.10 8.63
CA ALA A 146 -11.75 8.50 9.00
C ALA A 146 -11.78 9.41 7.77
N ARG A 147 -10.83 9.23 6.83
CA ARG A 147 -10.80 9.99 5.57
C ARG A 147 -12.07 9.80 4.75
N HIS A 148 -12.58 8.58 4.65
CA HIS A 148 -13.85 8.31 3.96
C HIS A 148 -15.05 8.93 4.67
N LEU A 149 -15.11 8.86 6.01
CA LEU A 149 -16.19 9.49 6.78
C LEU A 149 -16.21 11.01 6.60
N LEU A 150 -15.03 11.65 6.66
CA LEU A 150 -14.88 13.09 6.43
C LEU A 150 -15.30 13.48 5.02
N GLN A 151 -14.95 12.67 4.00
CA GLN A 151 -15.37 12.91 2.62
C GLN A 151 -16.88 12.69 2.39
N LEU A 152 -17.48 11.73 3.10
CA LEU A 152 -18.93 11.51 3.09
C LEU A 152 -19.68 12.67 3.71
N GLN A 153 -19.17 13.24 4.81
CA GLN A 153 -19.74 14.43 5.45
C GLN A 153 -19.59 15.67 4.56
N ALA A 154 -18.41 15.86 3.95
CA ALA A 154 -18.11 17.05 3.17
C ALA A 154 -18.75 17.05 1.77
N SER A 155 -19.11 15.89 1.19
CA SER A 155 -19.65 15.85 -0.17
C SER A 155 -20.60 14.68 -0.46
N GLU A 156 -21.84 15.00 -0.85
CA GLU A 156 -22.82 14.01 -1.31
C GLU A 156 -22.38 13.30 -2.60
N ARG A 157 -21.66 13.99 -3.48
CA ARG A 157 -21.12 13.43 -4.73
C ARG A 157 -20.16 12.27 -4.47
N TYR A 158 -19.39 12.31 -3.38
CA TYR A 158 -18.52 11.21 -3.01
C TYR A 158 -19.31 9.97 -2.61
N LEU A 159 -20.40 10.15 -1.85
CA LEU A 159 -21.35 9.08 -1.51
C LEU A 159 -21.94 8.45 -2.77
N GLU A 160 -22.40 9.25 -3.73
CA GLU A 160 -22.94 8.75 -4.99
C GLU A 160 -21.92 7.90 -5.76
N ARG A 161 -20.66 8.38 -5.82
CA ARG A 161 -19.57 7.69 -6.50
C ARG A 161 -19.24 6.36 -5.81
N GLN A 162 -19.21 6.34 -4.48
CA GLN A 162 -18.99 5.11 -3.73
C GLN A 162 -20.14 4.13 -3.88
N ALA A 163 -21.38 4.61 -3.87
CA ALA A 163 -22.55 3.79 -4.12
C ALA A 163 -22.54 3.21 -5.56
N ALA A 164 -22.09 3.98 -6.55
CA ALA A 164 -21.92 3.48 -7.93
C ALA A 164 -20.83 2.40 -8.01
N SER A 165 -19.69 2.61 -7.35
CA SER A 165 -18.59 1.64 -7.27
C SER A 165 -19.05 0.32 -6.63
N LEU A 166 -19.75 0.39 -5.50
CA LEU A 166 -20.30 -0.78 -4.81
C LEU A 166 -21.29 -1.55 -5.68
N ARG A 167 -22.18 -0.85 -6.39
CA ARG A 167 -23.11 -1.48 -7.35
C ARG A 167 -22.35 -2.17 -8.48
N GLN A 168 -21.32 -1.53 -9.03
CA GLN A 168 -20.48 -2.15 -10.06
C GLN A 168 -19.79 -3.42 -9.53
N MET A 169 -19.20 -3.38 -8.33
CA MET A 169 -18.58 -4.56 -7.72
C MET A 169 -19.57 -5.70 -7.52
N LEU A 170 -20.80 -5.40 -7.08
CA LEU A 170 -21.87 -6.39 -6.94
C LEU A 170 -22.21 -7.02 -8.30
N THR A 171 -22.38 -6.21 -9.35
CA THR A 171 -22.65 -6.77 -10.69
C THR A 171 -21.51 -7.64 -11.23
N HIS A 172 -20.26 -7.34 -10.87
CA HIS A 172 -19.11 -8.16 -11.24
C HIS A 172 -19.09 -9.46 -10.44
N ALA A 173 -19.39 -9.41 -9.13
CA ALA A 173 -19.50 -10.59 -8.29
C ALA A 173 -20.59 -11.55 -8.82
N ASP A 174 -21.76 -11.03 -9.19
CA ASP A 174 -22.85 -11.83 -9.76
C ASP A 174 -22.45 -12.50 -11.07
N LYS A 175 -21.75 -11.77 -11.95
CA LYS A 175 -21.21 -12.34 -13.20
C LYS A 175 -20.19 -13.43 -12.94
N MET A 176 -19.29 -13.22 -11.98
CA MET A 176 -18.28 -14.22 -11.62
C MET A 176 -18.91 -15.48 -11.03
N ALA A 177 -19.95 -15.33 -10.21
CA ALA A 177 -20.72 -16.46 -9.71
C ALA A 177 -21.37 -17.25 -10.86
N ALA A 178 -22.06 -16.56 -11.79
CA ALA A 178 -22.67 -17.21 -12.95
C ALA A 178 -21.63 -17.91 -13.86
N LEU A 179 -20.44 -17.33 -14.03
CA LEU A 179 -19.35 -17.96 -14.77
C LEU A 179 -18.80 -19.19 -14.05
N ALA A 180 -18.67 -19.14 -12.71
CA ALA A 180 -18.24 -20.29 -11.92
C ALA A 180 -19.22 -21.45 -12.05
N ASP A 181 -20.52 -21.19 -11.99
CA ASP A 181 -21.56 -22.19 -12.21
C ASP A 181 -21.48 -22.78 -13.64
N GLY A 182 -21.27 -21.93 -14.63
CA GLY A 182 -21.06 -22.35 -16.03
C GLY A 182 -19.81 -23.20 -16.23
N LEU A 183 -18.73 -22.94 -15.49
CA LEU A 183 -17.54 -23.78 -15.49
C LEU A 183 -17.79 -25.12 -14.81
N HIS A 184 -18.56 -25.14 -13.72
CA HIS A 184 -18.91 -26.37 -13.02
C HIS A 184 -19.73 -27.32 -13.90
N THR A 185 -20.73 -26.78 -14.61
CA THR A 185 -21.53 -27.58 -15.56
C THR A 185 -20.67 -28.12 -16.70
N ARG A 186 -19.85 -27.29 -17.35
CA ARG A 186 -18.93 -27.73 -18.40
C ARG A 186 -17.93 -28.78 -17.92
N HIS A 187 -17.39 -28.61 -16.71
CA HIS A 187 -16.50 -29.59 -16.11
C HIS A 187 -17.21 -30.93 -15.92
N SER A 188 -18.46 -30.92 -15.44
CA SER A 188 -19.25 -32.15 -15.30
C SER A 188 -19.54 -32.83 -16.66
N GLU A 189 -19.84 -32.06 -17.70
CA GLU A 189 -20.04 -32.57 -19.06
C GLU A 189 -18.76 -33.19 -19.61
N LEU A 190 -17.61 -32.51 -19.44
CA LEU A 190 -16.30 -33.04 -19.84
C LEU A 190 -15.98 -34.35 -19.11
N LEU A 191 -16.27 -34.45 -17.82
CA LEU A 191 -16.08 -35.71 -17.09
C LEU A 191 -16.97 -36.83 -17.65
N LEU A 192 -18.21 -36.54 -18.02
CA LEU A 192 -19.11 -37.53 -18.64
C LEU A 192 -18.61 -37.95 -20.03
N THR A 193 -18.14 -37.00 -20.85
CA THR A 193 -17.60 -37.30 -22.19
C THR A 193 -16.32 -38.13 -22.09
N ILE A 194 -15.42 -37.81 -21.16
CA ILE A 194 -14.21 -38.61 -20.87
C ILE A 194 -14.62 -40.02 -20.45
N LYS A 195 -15.54 -40.17 -19.49
CA LYS A 195 -16.02 -41.49 -19.03
C LYS A 195 -16.61 -42.32 -20.18
N GLY A 196 -17.31 -41.70 -21.13
CA GLY A 196 -17.85 -42.37 -22.30
C GLY A 196 -16.82 -42.73 -23.38
N ALA A 197 -15.81 -41.87 -23.58
CA ALA A 197 -14.76 -42.06 -24.59
C ALA A 197 -13.65 -43.02 -24.14
N TYR A 198 -13.32 -43.02 -22.85
CA TYR A 198 -12.26 -43.82 -22.27
C TYR A 198 -12.35 -45.33 -22.56
N PRO A 199 -13.50 -46.01 -22.42
CA PRO A 199 -13.60 -47.44 -22.73
C PRO A 199 -13.39 -47.74 -24.23
N ARG A 200 -13.77 -46.81 -25.12
CA ARG A 200 -13.53 -46.96 -26.56
C ARG A 200 -12.04 -46.83 -26.89
N TYR A 201 -11.37 -45.89 -26.23
CA TYR A 201 -9.93 -45.73 -26.31
C TYR A 201 -9.19 -46.99 -25.83
N GLU A 202 -9.56 -47.53 -24.66
CA GLU A 202 -8.96 -48.76 -24.14
C GLU A 202 -9.17 -49.96 -25.06
N ALA A 203 -10.38 -50.12 -25.60
CA ALA A 203 -10.68 -51.19 -26.56
C ALA A 203 -9.84 -51.06 -27.85
N ALA A 204 -9.69 -49.84 -28.38
CA ALA A 204 -8.84 -49.58 -29.54
C ALA A 204 -7.36 -49.85 -29.23
N ALA A 205 -6.87 -49.41 -28.07
CA ALA A 205 -5.50 -49.66 -27.62
C ALA A 205 -5.21 -51.16 -27.42
N ALA A 206 -6.15 -51.92 -26.86
CA ALA A 206 -6.04 -53.36 -26.71
C ALA A 206 -5.97 -54.08 -28.07
N ARG A 207 -6.83 -53.71 -29.02
CA ARG A 207 -6.79 -54.24 -30.39
C ARG A 207 -5.48 -53.89 -31.09
N ALA A 208 -5.00 -52.65 -30.96
CA ALA A 208 -3.73 -52.24 -31.55
C ALA A 208 -2.55 -53.06 -30.99
N LYS A 209 -2.54 -53.36 -29.68
CA LYS A 209 -1.54 -54.25 -29.06
C LYS A 209 -1.62 -55.68 -29.60
N GLN A 210 -2.82 -56.22 -29.79
CA GLN A 210 -3.01 -57.55 -30.38
C GLN A 210 -2.48 -57.60 -31.82
N VAL A 211 -2.88 -56.65 -32.66
CA VAL A 211 -2.41 -56.54 -34.05
C VAL A 211 -0.89 -56.39 -34.10
N LYS A 212 -0.30 -55.59 -33.20
CA LYS A 212 1.17 -55.45 -33.10
C LYS A 212 1.83 -56.81 -32.83
N LEU A 213 1.34 -57.58 -31.86
CA LEU A 213 1.90 -58.89 -31.52
C LEU A 213 1.76 -59.89 -32.67
N GLU A 214 0.60 -59.92 -33.32
CA GLU A 214 0.36 -60.75 -34.51
C GLU A 214 1.35 -60.41 -35.63
N LEU A 215 1.56 -59.11 -35.88
CA LEU A 215 2.47 -58.64 -36.92
C LEU A 215 3.95 -58.93 -36.59
N GLU A 216 4.37 -58.74 -35.34
CA GLU A 216 5.70 -59.11 -34.86
C GLU A 216 5.97 -60.61 -35.02
N SER A 217 4.98 -61.45 -34.68
CA SER A 217 5.09 -62.91 -34.83
C SER A 217 5.13 -63.35 -36.30
N ALA A 218 4.33 -62.71 -37.16
CA ALA A 218 4.30 -62.98 -38.59
C ALA A 218 5.60 -62.57 -39.29
N LEU A 219 6.19 -61.43 -38.91
CA LEU A 219 7.48 -60.98 -39.41
C LEU A 219 8.62 -61.89 -38.94
N SER A 220 8.65 -62.23 -37.66
CA SER A 220 9.68 -63.09 -37.06
C SER A 220 9.77 -64.44 -37.79
N THR A 221 8.62 -65.05 -38.07
CA THR A 221 8.54 -66.37 -38.73
C THR A 221 8.85 -66.31 -40.22
N LYS A 222 8.29 -65.34 -40.96
CA LYS A 222 8.41 -65.29 -42.43
C LYS A 222 9.71 -64.67 -42.94
N HIS A 223 10.23 -63.64 -42.26
CA HIS A 223 11.31 -62.81 -42.82
C HIS A 223 12.61 -62.87 -42.01
N PHE A 224 12.56 -63.26 -40.73
CA PHE A 224 13.71 -63.14 -39.82
C PHE A 224 14.09 -64.43 -39.10
N ALA A 225 13.67 -65.58 -39.62
CA ALA A 225 14.09 -66.92 -39.18
C ALA A 225 13.97 -67.15 -37.65
N GLY A 226 12.89 -66.66 -37.04
CA GLY A 226 12.59 -66.86 -35.62
C GLY A 226 13.28 -65.89 -34.66
N ARG A 227 13.97 -64.85 -35.14
CA ARG A 227 14.50 -63.79 -34.28
C ARG A 227 13.36 -62.90 -33.75
N ARG A 228 13.42 -62.51 -32.48
CA ARG A 228 12.43 -61.61 -31.86
C ARG A 228 12.55 -60.20 -32.44
N ILE A 229 11.42 -59.59 -32.78
CA ILE A 229 11.34 -58.25 -33.35
C ILE A 229 10.29 -57.47 -32.55
N ASN A 230 10.64 -56.25 -32.15
CA ASN A 230 9.72 -55.35 -31.47
C ASN A 230 9.49 -54.13 -32.37
N LEU A 231 8.23 -53.88 -32.75
CA LEU A 231 7.84 -52.70 -33.51
C LEU A 231 7.72 -51.51 -32.56
N MET A 232 8.61 -50.54 -32.69
CA MET A 232 8.53 -49.27 -31.98
C MET A 232 7.88 -48.24 -32.91
N GLY A 233 6.87 -47.51 -32.41
CA GLY A 233 6.31 -46.38 -33.14
C GLY A 233 7.31 -45.22 -33.19
N ILE A 234 7.24 -44.42 -34.25
CA ILE A 234 7.89 -43.11 -34.30
C ILE A 234 6.89 -42.16 -33.66
N ASP A 235 7.24 -41.57 -32.51
CA ASP A 235 6.46 -40.49 -31.91
C ASP A 235 6.58 -39.28 -32.86
N VAL A 236 5.48 -38.94 -33.54
CA VAL A 236 5.32 -37.71 -34.35
C VAL A 236 4.35 -36.80 -33.64
#